data_AF-A0AAV0Y2E3-F1
#
_entry.id   AF-A0AAV0Y2E3-F1
#
_cell.length_a   1.000
_cell.length_b   1.000
_cell.length_c   1.000
_cell.angle_alpha   90.00
_cell.angle_beta   90.00
_cell.angle_gamma   90.00
#
_symmetry.space_group_name_H-M   'P 1'
#
loop_
_entity.id
_entity.type
_entity.pdbx_description
1 polymer ?
#
loop_
_entity_poly.entity_id
_entity_poly.type
_entity_poly.pdbx_seq_one_letter_code
_entity_poly.pdbx_strand_id
1 'polypeptide(L)'
;MDSKWTAERDAEAVKILTDDASVNKDRRYYHVREKFDLIEVAGVRRVRRKRDQRIMAVVDSFHSIIRDMHVASGHKGETKTHKKIMEHYSNITMADVKTYIANCERCAEK
;
A
#
# COMPACT_ATOMS: atom_id res chain seq x y z
N MET A 1 -15.26 1.98 -8.53
CA MET A 1 -14.11 1.16 -8.11
C MET A 1 -12.88 2.05 -8.10
N ASP A 2 -12.26 2.27 -6.95
CA ASP A 2 -10.96 2.96 -6.91
C ASP A 2 -9.97 2.14 -7.75
N SER A 3 -9.41 2.77 -8.79
CA SER A 3 -8.44 2.12 -9.66
C SER A 3 -7.25 1.63 -8.82
N LYS A 4 -6.76 0.41 -9.08
CA LYS A 4 -5.68 -0.22 -8.33
C LYS A 4 -4.43 0.68 -8.28
N TRP A 5 -3.65 0.60 -7.20
CA TRP A 5 -2.38 1.32 -7.08
C TRP A 5 -1.26 0.47 -7.68
N THR A 6 -1.07 0.57 -9.00
CA THR A 6 -0.07 -0.22 -9.74
C THR A 6 1.32 0.40 -9.63
N ALA A 7 2.35 -0.33 -10.09
CA ALA A 7 3.72 0.16 -10.13
C ALA A 7 3.87 1.40 -11.03
N GLU A 8 3.17 1.43 -12.18
CA GLU A 8 3.19 2.58 -13.09
C GLU A 8 2.58 3.81 -12.43
N ARG A 9 1.47 3.63 -11.71
CA ARG A 9 0.82 4.72 -10.98
C ARG A 9 1.68 5.22 -9.82
N ASP A 10 2.36 4.33 -9.12
CA ASP A 10 3.30 4.69 -8.07
C ASP A 10 4.47 5.51 -8.65
N ALA A 11 5.06 5.05 -9.75
CA ALA A 11 6.13 5.75 -10.46
C ALA A 11 5.69 7.13 -11.01
N GLU A 12 4.49 7.21 -11.58
CA GLU A 12 3.86 8.46 -12.01
C GLU A 12 3.72 9.43 -10.84
N ALA A 13 3.20 8.96 -9.70
CA ALA A 13 3.03 9.77 -8.51
C ALA A 13 4.38 10.25 -7.95
N VAL A 14 5.41 9.40 -7.95
CA VAL A 14 6.77 9.80 -7.56
C VAL A 14 7.27 10.94 -8.46
N LYS A 15 7.18 10.80 -9.79
CA LYS A 15 7.60 11.86 -10.73
C LYS A 15 6.88 13.19 -10.47
N ILE A 16 5.56 13.15 -10.27
CA ILE A 16 4.75 14.34 -9.96
C ILE A 16 5.19 14.98 -8.64
N LEU A 17 5.44 14.18 -7.61
CA LEU A 17 5.80 14.64 -6.27
C LEU A 17 7.25 15.14 -6.18
N THR A 18 8.12 14.72 -7.10
CA THR A 18 9.50 15.23 -7.23
C THR A 18 9.64 16.39 -8.21
N ASP A 19 8.53 16.93 -8.73
CA ASP A 19 8.54 18.05 -9.70
C ASP A 19 9.40 17.74 -10.94
N ASP A 20 9.33 16.50 -11.45
CA ASP A 20 10.04 16.09 -12.67
C ASP A 20 9.61 16.96 -13.87
N ALA A 21 10.58 17.51 -14.59
CA ALA A 21 10.36 18.43 -15.69
C ALA A 21 9.55 17.83 -16.86
N SER A 22 9.51 16.49 -16.99
CA SER A 22 8.75 15.81 -18.03
C SER A 22 7.24 15.76 -17.76
N VAL A 23 6.79 16.22 -16.59
CA VAL A 23 5.40 16.06 -16.14
C VAL A 23 4.55 17.26 -16.55
N ASN A 24 3.48 16.99 -17.29
CA ASN A 24 2.48 18.01 -17.63
C ASN A 24 1.64 18.39 -16.40
N LYS A 25 1.45 19.70 -16.17
CA LYS A 25 0.67 20.24 -15.05
C LYS A 25 -0.84 20.24 -15.33
N ASP A 26 -1.38 19.04 -15.53
CA ASP A 26 -2.81 18.83 -15.77
C ASP A 26 -3.59 18.61 -14.46
N ARG A 27 -4.87 18.25 -14.58
CA ARG A 27 -5.73 17.93 -13.42
C ARG A 27 -5.15 16.79 -12.56
N ARG A 28 -4.49 15.81 -13.18
CA ARG A 28 -3.93 14.64 -12.52
C ARG A 28 -2.72 15.03 -11.68
N TYR A 29 -1.85 15.88 -12.20
CA TYR A 29 -0.73 16.49 -11.46
C TYR A 29 -1.20 17.14 -10.16
N TYR A 30 -2.17 18.05 -10.24
CA TYR A 30 -2.68 18.74 -9.06
C TYR A 30 -3.39 17.79 -8.10
N HIS A 31 -4.15 16.83 -8.61
CA HIS A 31 -4.82 15.83 -7.77
C HIS A 31 -3.82 14.97 -6.97
N VAL A 32 -2.72 14.54 -7.60
CA VAL A 32 -1.69 13.75 -6.91
C VAL A 32 -1.05 14.58 -5.79
N ARG A 33 -0.64 15.82 -6.07
CA ARG A 33 -0.04 16.70 -5.06
C ARG A 33 -1.02 17.07 -3.94
N GLU A 34 -2.30 17.15 -4.22
CA GLU A 34 -3.34 17.39 -3.22
C GLU A 34 -3.50 16.20 -2.27
N LYS A 35 -3.54 14.97 -2.81
CA LYS A 35 -3.91 13.77 -2.04
C LYS A 35 -2.72 13.01 -1.45
N PHE A 36 -1.52 13.19 -1.98
CA PHE A 36 -0.35 12.39 -1.63
C PHE A 36 0.86 13.26 -1.32
N ASP A 37 1.79 12.69 -0.56
CA ASP A 37 3.14 13.18 -0.33
C ASP A 37 4.15 12.04 -0.51
N LEU A 38 5.42 12.43 -0.61
CA LEU A 38 6.53 11.49 -0.68
C LEU A 38 7.26 11.49 0.66
N ILE A 39 7.44 10.31 1.24
CA ILE A 39 8.21 10.12 2.47
C ILE A 39 9.38 9.20 2.22
N GLU A 40 10.37 9.23 3.12
CA GLU A 40 11.48 8.29 3.14
C GLU A 40 11.31 7.33 4.32
N VAL A 41 11.36 6.02 4.04
CA VAL A 41 11.26 4.96 5.05
C VAL A 41 12.43 4.01 4.83
N ALA A 42 13.33 3.94 5.80
CA ALA A 42 14.55 3.11 5.74
C ALA A 42 15.35 3.34 4.44
N GLY A 43 15.55 4.60 4.04
CA GLY A 43 16.28 4.98 2.83
C GLY A 43 15.51 4.76 1.52
N VAL A 44 14.24 4.33 1.58
CA VAL A 44 13.41 4.10 0.39
C VAL A 44 12.26 5.10 0.33
N ARG A 45 12.12 5.76 -0.82
CA ARG A 45 11.00 6.67 -1.11
C ARG A 45 9.70 5.90 -1.23
N ARG A 46 8.65 6.39 -0.56
CA ARG A 46 7.31 5.80 -0.55
C ARG A 46 6.27 6.89 -0.73
N VAL A 47 5.25 6.62 -1.55
CA VAL A 47 4.09 7.49 -1.65
C VAL A 47 3.19 7.26 -0.44
N ARG A 48 2.85 8.33 0.26
CA ARG A 48 1.94 8.34 1.40
C ARG A 48 0.69 9.14 1.06
N ARG A 49 -0.47 8.65 1.53
CA ARG A 49 -1.75 9.35 1.40
C ARG A 49 -1.90 10.33 2.55
N LYS A 50 -2.15 11.60 2.22
CA LYS A 50 -2.26 12.68 3.21
C LYS A 50 -3.45 12.53 4.17
N ARG A 51 -4.55 11.95 3.70
CA ARG A 51 -5.80 11.80 4.49
C ARG A 51 -5.62 10.98 5.76
N ASP A 52 -4.92 9.86 5.66
CA ASP A 52 -4.76 8.87 6.75
C ASP A 52 -3.29 8.66 7.15
N GLN A 53 -2.36 9.38 6.51
CA GLN A 53 -0.92 9.36 6.78
C GLN A 53 -0.29 7.96 6.62
N ARG A 54 -0.86 7.13 5.74
CA ARG A 54 -0.40 5.76 5.49
C ARG A 54 0.15 5.59 4.09
N ILE A 55 1.02 4.60 3.93
CA ILE A 55 1.70 4.28 2.69
C ILE A 55 0.72 3.70 1.68
N MET A 56 0.86 4.09 0.42
CA MET A 56 0.21 3.43 -0.71
C MET A 56 1.09 2.26 -1.15
N ALA A 57 0.68 1.03 -0.87
CA ALA A 57 1.39 -0.15 -1.33
C ALA A 57 1.09 -0.42 -2.81
N VAL A 58 2.10 -0.84 -3.57
CA VAL A 58 1.88 -1.35 -4.94
C VAL A 58 1.15 -2.69 -4.84
N VAL A 59 0.14 -2.93 -5.68
CA VAL A 59 -0.68 -4.16 -5.60
C VAL A 59 0.15 -5.44 -5.63
N ASP A 60 1.20 -5.49 -6.45
CA ASP A 60 2.08 -6.68 -6.55
C ASP A 60 2.83 -6.98 -5.24
N SER A 61 2.98 -5.98 -4.36
CA SER A 61 3.59 -6.14 -3.03
C SER A 61 2.61 -6.56 -1.94
N PHE A 62 1.30 -6.60 -2.23
CA PHE A 62 0.28 -6.92 -1.21
C PHE A 62 0.54 -8.29 -0.58
N HIS A 63 0.82 -9.30 -1.40
CA HIS A 63 1.04 -10.66 -0.91
C HIS A 63 2.20 -10.73 0.09
N SER A 64 3.35 -10.13 -0.22
CA SER A 64 4.51 -10.11 0.69
C SER A 64 4.21 -9.31 1.97
N ILE A 65 3.56 -8.15 1.85
CA ILE A 65 3.22 -7.32 3.02
C ILE A 65 2.26 -8.08 3.95
N ILE A 66 1.21 -8.70 3.39
CA ILE A 66 0.24 -9.45 4.18
C ILE A 66 0.90 -10.65 4.84
N ARG A 67 1.73 -11.41 4.11
CA ARG A 67 2.52 -12.53 4.67
C ARG A 67 3.36 -12.08 5.85
N ASP A 68 4.17 -11.04 5.66
CA ASP A 68 5.15 -10.63 6.66
C ASP A 68 4.43 -10.12 7.92
N MET A 69 3.33 -9.36 7.76
CA MET A 69 2.49 -8.93 8.89
C MET A 69 1.77 -10.09 9.58
N HIS A 70 1.24 -11.05 8.80
CA HIS A 70 0.56 -12.22 9.33
C HIS A 70 1.52 -13.11 10.15
N VAL A 71 2.71 -13.38 9.61
CA VAL A 71 3.76 -14.15 10.28
C VAL A 71 4.27 -13.42 11.53
N ALA A 72 4.58 -12.12 11.43
CA ALA A 72 5.02 -11.31 12.57
C ALA A 72 3.95 -11.19 13.68
N SER A 73 2.66 -11.39 13.35
CA SER A 73 1.60 -11.47 14.35
C SER A 73 1.52 -12.82 15.06
N GLY A 74 2.21 -13.85 14.57
CA GLY A 74 2.09 -15.23 15.03
C GLY A 74 0.82 -15.89 14.49
N HIS A 75 0.56 -15.74 13.19
CA HIS A 75 -0.59 -16.31 12.49
C HIS A 75 -1.94 -15.99 13.14
N LYS A 76 -2.17 -14.72 13.49
CA LYS A 76 -3.47 -14.28 14.01
C LYS A 76 -4.48 -14.20 12.87
N GLY A 77 -5.77 -14.28 13.26
CA GLY A 77 -6.87 -14.18 12.31
C GLY A 77 -6.91 -12.87 11.53
N GLU A 78 -7.77 -12.86 10.51
CA GLU A 78 -7.94 -11.79 9.52
C GLU A 78 -8.06 -10.40 10.13
N THR A 79 -8.96 -10.23 11.10
CA THR A 79 -9.20 -8.94 11.76
C THR A 79 -7.95 -8.37 12.43
N LYS A 80 -7.17 -9.21 13.10
CA LYS A 80 -5.95 -8.77 13.80
C LYS A 80 -4.84 -8.45 12.81
N THR A 81 -4.69 -9.27 11.77
CA THR A 81 -3.71 -9.04 10.70
C THR A 81 -4.02 -7.76 9.94
N HIS A 82 -5.27 -7.55 9.53
CA HIS A 82 -5.71 -6.35 8.83
C HIS A 82 -5.55 -5.09 9.69
N LYS A 83 -5.87 -5.16 10.99
CA LYS A 83 -5.65 -4.04 11.91
C LYS A 83 -4.19 -3.58 11.92
N LYS A 84 -3.23 -4.52 12.01
CA LYS A 84 -1.79 -4.19 11.95
C LYS A 84 -1.38 -3.59 10.60
N ILE A 85 -1.88 -4.15 9.50
CA ILE A 85 -1.60 -3.61 8.16
C ILE A 85 -2.10 -2.16 8.04
N MET A 86 -3.29 -1.86 8.56
CA MET A 86 -3.86 -0.52 8.56
C MET A 86 -3.09 0.50 9.39
N GLU A 87 -2.18 0.09 10.27
CA GLU A 87 -1.30 1.03 10.98
C GLU A 87 -0.29 1.67 10.01
N HIS A 88 0.00 1.02 8.88
CA HIS A 88 1.04 1.43 7.95
C HIS A 88 0.55 1.68 6.51
N TYR A 89 -0.48 0.97 6.04
CA TYR A 89 -0.89 0.99 4.63
C TYR A 89 -2.36 1.43 4.45
N SER A 90 -2.64 2.24 3.43
CA SER A 90 -3.99 2.79 3.16
C SER A 90 -4.88 1.87 2.33
N ASN A 91 -4.29 1.04 1.47
CA ASN A 91 -4.99 0.47 0.30
C ASN A 91 -5.02 -1.06 0.27
N ILE A 92 -4.54 -1.73 1.32
CA ILE A 92 -4.70 -3.18 1.47
C ILE A 92 -6.04 -3.43 2.18
N THR A 93 -6.94 -4.12 1.49
CA THR A 93 -8.30 -4.34 1.97
C THR A 93 -8.40 -5.60 2.83
N MET A 94 -9.50 -5.72 3.59
CA MET A 94 -9.80 -6.96 4.30
C MET A 94 -9.95 -8.15 3.33
N ALA A 95 -10.47 -7.92 2.12
CA ALA A 95 -10.61 -8.98 1.11
C ALA A 95 -9.26 -9.55 0.70
N ASP A 96 -8.24 -8.69 0.49
CA ASP A 96 -6.87 -9.13 0.17
C ASP A 96 -6.29 -9.99 1.31
N VAL A 97 -6.50 -9.58 2.56
CA VAL A 97 -6.06 -10.33 3.75
C VAL A 97 -6.76 -11.68 3.86
N LYS A 98 -8.07 -11.73 3.64
CA LYS A 98 -8.87 -12.96 3.64
C LYS A 98 -8.36 -13.94 2.59
N THR A 99 -8.17 -13.49 1.36
CA THR A 99 -7.65 -14.31 0.26
C THR A 99 -6.29 -14.89 0.61
N TYR A 100 -5.40 -14.11 1.23
CA TYR A 100 -4.11 -14.64 1.67
C TYR A 100 -4.25 -15.70 2.76
N ILE A 101 -4.96 -15.39 3.85
CA ILE A 101 -5.05 -16.27 5.03
C ILE A 101 -5.75 -17.59 4.70
N ALA A 102 -6.75 -17.57 3.81
CA ALA A 102 -7.42 -18.78 3.33
C ALA A 102 -6.46 -19.79 2.66
N ASN A 103 -5.33 -19.31 2.14
CA ASN A 103 -4.30 -20.13 1.49
C ASN A 103 -3.05 -20.30 2.37
N CYS A 104 -3.07 -19.90 3.64
CA CYS A 104 -1.93 -20.06 4.53
C CYS A 104 -1.85 -21.50 5.05
N GLU A 105 -0.85 -22.26 4.59
CA GLU A 105 -0.63 -23.67 4.93
C GLU A 105 -0.67 -23.92 6.44
N ARG A 106 0.09 -23.15 7.23
CA ARG A 106 0.12 -23.27 8.70
C ARG A 106 -1.23 -22.98 9.37
N CYS A 107 -2.06 -22.13 8.78
CA CYS A 107 -3.41 -21.89 9.27
C CYS A 107 -4.38 -23.01 8.89
N ALA A 108 -4.14 -23.67 7.75
CA ALA A 108 -4.91 -24.81 7.27
C ALA A 108 -4.57 -26.13 7.99
N GLU A 109 -3.35 -26.27 8.51
CA GLU A 109 -2.91 -27.41 9.34
C GLU A 109 -3.55 -27.47 10.74
N LYS A 110 -4.46 -26.54 11.08
CA LYS A 110 -5.12 -26.48 12.40
C LYS A 110 -6.30 -27.41 12.56
#